data_AF-A0A090X120-F1
#
_entry.id   AF-A0A090X120-F1
#
_cell.length_a   1.000
_cell.length_b   1.000
_cell.length_c   1.000
_cell.angle_alpha   90.00
_cell.angle_beta   90.00
_cell.angle_gamma   90.00
#
_symmetry.space_group_name_H-M   'P 1'
#
loop_
_entity.id
_entity.type
_entity.pdbx_description
1 polymer ?
#
loop_
_entity_poly.entity_id
_entity_poly.type
_entity_poly.pdbx_seq_one_letter_code
_entity_poly.pdbx_strand_id
1 'polypeptide(L)'
;MKKRDYIEEITSIKDRSKFPGRFELMSRFYEIDSIIYDLMDNGNLKNKEILKYIPIATVACFESFFRSIVAELIDKGEPYNQNVLKFNQSNNIRFDFNIVNAIQKKKISIGDFISHILSCNNIKDFNSNLSILTQLDFLEELKKFEPKSISKPTIDTAKLFKEKTSVILESIDYIFRLRHIFCHEFATNIELEYLVIKGTYEHCKIFLFHVNDFIWNLLEPDAPLTQTEMNIRAGENYIKAESELTKVIEEIKNLDLSDENIYLDRKGFELVIQKWKEYREVKADAFAKHSKGGTIYPLLRLNSLKATTEKMTAELIEEYGLNKASR
;
A
#
# COMPACT_ATOMS: atom_id res chain seq x y z
N MET A 1 -11.28 -17.55 -29.63
CA MET A 1 -10.41 -16.95 -28.59
C MET A 1 -10.84 -17.47 -27.24
N LYS A 2 -9.92 -18.06 -26.45
CA LYS A 2 -10.21 -18.50 -25.08
C LYS A 2 -10.49 -17.26 -24.22
N LYS A 3 -11.56 -17.26 -23.42
CA LYS A 3 -11.85 -16.17 -22.46
C LYS A 3 -10.67 -16.08 -21.49
N ARG A 4 -10.12 -14.88 -21.26
CA ARG A 4 -9.05 -14.67 -20.28
C ARG A 4 -9.55 -15.02 -18.88
N ASP A 5 -8.74 -15.74 -18.12
CA ASP A 5 -9.02 -16.05 -16.72
C ASP A 5 -8.23 -15.10 -15.83
N TYR A 6 -8.87 -13.99 -15.45
CA TYR A 6 -8.23 -12.97 -14.62
C TYR A 6 -7.84 -13.49 -13.24
N ILE A 7 -8.58 -14.45 -12.69
CA ILE A 7 -8.29 -14.99 -11.35
C ILE A 7 -6.99 -15.79 -11.41
N GLU A 8 -6.84 -16.65 -12.42
CA GLU A 8 -5.60 -17.41 -12.65
C GLU A 8 -4.41 -16.48 -12.94
N GLU A 9 -4.60 -15.47 -13.80
CA GLU A 9 -3.55 -14.50 -14.12
C GLU A 9 -3.06 -13.75 -12.87
N ILE A 10 -3.97 -13.22 -12.05
CA ILE A 10 -3.64 -12.47 -10.81
C ILE A 10 -2.94 -13.39 -9.81
N THR A 11 -3.49 -14.59 -9.58
CA THR A 11 -2.89 -15.53 -8.62
C THR A 11 -1.52 -16.02 -9.08
N SER A 12 -1.33 -16.31 -10.37
CA SER A 12 -0.01 -16.67 -10.91
C SER A 12 1.02 -15.55 -10.78
N ILE A 13 0.62 -14.29 -10.88
CA ILE A 13 1.53 -13.16 -10.61
C ILE A 13 1.92 -13.15 -9.13
N LYS A 14 0.95 -13.28 -8.23
CA LYS A 14 1.20 -13.33 -6.78
C LYS A 14 2.09 -14.50 -6.37
N ASP A 15 1.92 -15.67 -6.98
CA ASP A 15 2.72 -16.86 -6.67
C ASP A 15 4.18 -16.73 -7.13
N ARG A 16 4.46 -15.87 -8.11
CA ARG A 16 5.82 -15.60 -8.61
C ARG A 16 6.55 -14.50 -7.84
N SER A 17 5.81 -13.67 -7.10
CA SER A 17 6.36 -12.57 -6.30
C SER A 17 6.40 -12.95 -4.83
N LYS A 18 7.49 -12.60 -4.14
CA LYS A 18 7.59 -12.88 -2.69
C LYS A 18 6.87 -11.80 -1.88
N PHE A 19 6.87 -10.58 -2.38
CA PHE A 19 6.22 -9.42 -1.78
C PHE A 19 5.49 -8.60 -2.86
N PRO A 20 4.55 -7.71 -2.48
CA PRO A 20 3.98 -6.76 -3.42
C PRO A 20 5.07 -5.92 -4.11
N GLY A 21 4.87 -5.60 -5.39
CA GLY A 21 5.85 -4.89 -6.23
C GLY A 21 6.36 -3.57 -5.65
N ARG A 22 5.52 -2.85 -4.88
CA ARG A 22 5.93 -1.64 -4.14
C ARG A 22 7.09 -1.91 -3.16
N PHE A 23 7.07 -3.04 -2.47
CA PHE A 23 8.09 -3.43 -1.48
C PHE A 23 9.32 -4.07 -2.11
N GLU A 24 9.17 -4.73 -3.28
CA GLU A 24 10.29 -5.31 -4.03
C GLU A 24 11.05 -4.27 -4.88
N LEU A 25 10.49 -3.07 -5.07
CA LEU A 25 11.07 -2.04 -5.95
C LEU A 25 12.54 -1.74 -5.63
N MET A 26 12.85 -1.57 -4.34
CA MET A 26 14.21 -1.27 -3.86
C MET A 26 15.19 -2.40 -4.21
N SER A 27 14.82 -3.67 -3.96
CA SER A 27 15.68 -4.80 -4.29
C SER A 27 15.86 -4.97 -5.79
N ARG A 28 14.81 -4.73 -6.58
CA ARG A 28 14.88 -4.78 -8.04
C ARG A 28 15.78 -3.69 -8.62
N PHE A 29 15.73 -2.47 -8.09
CA PHE A 29 16.67 -1.43 -8.49
C PHE A 29 18.09 -1.71 -8.05
N TYR A 30 18.31 -2.29 -6.87
CA TYR A 30 19.64 -2.72 -6.46
C TYR A 30 20.26 -3.73 -7.43
N GLU A 31 19.48 -4.70 -7.91
CA GLU A 31 19.94 -5.68 -8.91
C GLU A 31 20.27 -5.03 -10.25
N ILE A 32 19.44 -4.12 -10.75
CA ILE A 32 19.69 -3.40 -12.01
C ILE A 32 20.91 -2.46 -11.85
N ASP A 33 21.02 -1.78 -10.72
CA ASP A 33 22.17 -0.92 -10.38
C ASP A 33 23.46 -1.73 -10.43
N SER A 34 23.49 -2.92 -9.81
CA SER A 34 24.65 -3.80 -9.83
C SER A 34 25.09 -4.13 -11.26
N ILE A 35 24.15 -4.47 -12.15
CA ILE A 35 24.45 -4.76 -13.55
C ILE A 35 25.00 -3.52 -14.28
N ILE A 36 24.40 -2.36 -14.03
CA ILE A 36 24.86 -1.08 -14.60
C ILE A 36 26.29 -0.76 -14.16
N TYR A 37 26.62 -0.99 -12.88
CA TYR A 37 27.98 -0.83 -12.36
C TYR A 37 28.96 -1.81 -13.02
N ASP A 38 28.60 -3.09 -13.14
CA ASP A 38 29.44 -4.12 -13.78
C ASP A 38 29.74 -3.80 -15.26
N LEU A 39 28.76 -3.21 -15.96
CA LEU A 39 28.92 -2.75 -17.34
C LEU A 39 29.89 -1.56 -17.48
N MET A 40 30.02 -0.72 -16.43
CA MET A 40 30.98 0.38 -16.40
C MET A 40 32.41 -0.10 -16.13
N ASP A 41 32.58 -0.91 -15.08
CA ASP A 41 33.90 -1.20 -14.52
C ASP A 41 34.69 -2.22 -15.37
N ASN A 42 34.00 -3.17 -16.01
CA ASN A 42 34.64 -4.24 -16.76
C ASN A 42 34.85 -3.95 -18.26
N GLY A 43 34.61 -2.73 -18.74
CA GLY A 43 34.73 -2.38 -20.16
C GLY A 43 33.83 -3.21 -21.09
N ASN A 44 32.80 -3.87 -20.54
CA ASN A 44 31.95 -4.84 -21.24
C ASN A 44 30.82 -4.16 -22.04
N LEU A 45 30.99 -2.87 -22.34
CA LEU A 45 30.17 -2.07 -23.28
C LEU A 45 30.08 -2.68 -24.69
N LYS A 46 30.87 -3.72 -24.98
CA LYS A 46 30.79 -4.50 -26.22
C LYS A 46 29.47 -5.27 -26.35
N ASN A 47 28.80 -5.63 -25.25
CA ASN A 47 27.52 -6.33 -25.33
C ASN A 47 26.33 -5.36 -25.27
N LYS A 48 26.14 -4.59 -26.36
CA LYS A 48 25.01 -3.66 -26.54
C LYS A 48 23.64 -4.32 -26.39
N GLU A 49 23.55 -5.65 -26.55
CA GLU A 49 22.32 -6.39 -26.38
C GLU A 49 21.83 -6.37 -24.93
N ILE A 50 22.73 -6.41 -23.95
CA ILE A 50 22.37 -6.35 -22.52
C ILE A 50 21.70 -5.02 -22.18
N LEU A 51 22.10 -3.91 -22.83
CA LEU A 51 21.52 -2.58 -22.60
C LEU A 51 20.02 -2.52 -22.94
N LYS A 52 19.53 -3.37 -23.85
CA LYS A 52 18.10 -3.45 -24.21
C LYS A 52 17.23 -3.96 -23.05
N TYR A 53 17.81 -4.75 -22.14
CA TYR A 53 17.09 -5.31 -21.02
C TYR A 53 16.85 -4.31 -19.89
N ILE A 54 17.66 -3.24 -19.79
CA ILE A 54 17.47 -2.21 -18.75
C ILE A 54 16.10 -1.51 -18.93
N PRO A 55 15.73 -0.99 -20.12
CA PRO A 55 14.39 -0.46 -20.34
C PRO A 55 13.26 -1.45 -20.08
N ILE A 56 13.42 -2.71 -20.49
CA ILE A 56 12.42 -3.76 -20.27
C ILE A 56 12.20 -3.99 -18.76
N ALA A 57 13.29 -4.15 -18.00
CA ALA A 57 13.24 -4.34 -16.56
C ALA A 57 12.68 -3.11 -15.84
N THR A 58 13.04 -1.91 -16.29
CA THR A 58 12.55 -0.65 -15.72
C THR A 58 11.03 -0.51 -15.89
N VAL A 59 10.51 -0.80 -17.09
CA VAL A 59 9.06 -0.80 -17.33
C VAL A 59 8.35 -1.89 -16.52
N ALA A 60 8.96 -3.05 -16.32
CA ALA A 60 8.40 -4.07 -15.43
C ALA A 60 8.31 -3.56 -13.97
N CYS A 61 9.29 -2.76 -13.50
CA CYS A 61 9.21 -2.08 -12.21
C CYS A 61 8.02 -1.10 -12.17
N PHE A 62 7.81 -0.29 -13.21
CA PHE A 62 6.64 0.60 -13.32
C PHE A 62 5.32 -0.18 -13.22
N GLU A 63 5.15 -1.22 -14.06
CA GLU A 63 3.91 -1.99 -14.11
C GLU A 63 3.62 -2.68 -12.76
N SER A 64 4.63 -3.30 -12.15
CA SER A 64 4.48 -4.00 -10.87
C SER A 64 4.23 -3.02 -9.70
N PHE A 65 4.98 -1.91 -9.67
CA PHE A 65 4.78 -0.84 -8.69
C PHE A 65 3.39 -0.23 -8.81
N PHE A 66 2.98 0.16 -10.03
CA PHE A 66 1.66 0.72 -10.33
C PHE A 66 0.54 -0.19 -9.84
N ARG A 67 0.59 -1.48 -10.19
CA ARG A 67 -0.44 -2.43 -9.74
C ARG A 67 -0.51 -2.51 -8.21
N SER A 68 0.65 -2.50 -7.56
CA SER A 68 0.72 -2.57 -6.10
C SER A 68 0.12 -1.33 -5.44
N ILE A 69 0.47 -0.13 -5.89
CA ILE A 69 -0.07 1.11 -5.30
C ILE A 69 -1.57 1.28 -5.58
N VAL A 70 -2.05 0.89 -6.77
CA VAL A 70 -3.47 0.92 -7.09
C VAL A 70 -4.25 -0.04 -6.20
N ALA A 71 -3.76 -1.28 -6.05
CA ALA A 71 -4.40 -2.25 -5.19
C ALA A 71 -4.44 -1.78 -3.74
N GLU A 72 -3.32 -1.27 -3.23
CA GLU A 72 -3.21 -0.77 -1.86
C GLU A 72 -4.14 0.43 -1.58
N LEU A 73 -4.19 1.41 -2.49
CA LEU A 73 -5.12 2.55 -2.36
C LEU A 73 -6.56 2.05 -2.27
N ILE A 74 -6.99 1.18 -3.18
CA ILE A 74 -8.36 0.65 -3.21
C ILE A 74 -8.66 -0.15 -1.94
N ASP A 75 -7.75 -1.03 -1.52
CA ASP A 75 -7.94 -1.91 -0.37
C ASP A 75 -7.83 -1.15 0.97
N LYS A 76 -7.21 0.04 1.00
CA LYS A 76 -7.25 0.95 2.15
C LYS A 76 -8.68 1.42 2.48
N GLY A 77 -9.57 1.44 1.48
CA GLY A 77 -10.97 1.79 1.62
C GLY A 77 -11.29 3.19 1.09
N GLU A 78 -12.19 3.89 1.77
CA GLU A 78 -12.63 5.22 1.35
C GLU A 78 -11.50 6.26 1.48
N PRO A 79 -11.41 7.23 0.53
CA PRO A 79 -12.32 7.44 -0.60
C PRO A 79 -11.98 6.61 -1.86
N TYR A 80 -10.86 5.89 -1.87
CA TYR A 80 -10.29 5.27 -3.06
C TYR A 80 -11.18 4.15 -3.65
N ASN A 81 -11.74 3.30 -2.80
CA ASN A 81 -12.61 2.20 -3.25
C ASN A 81 -13.91 2.71 -3.90
N GLN A 82 -14.48 3.83 -3.46
CA GLN A 82 -15.65 4.46 -4.09
C GLN A 82 -15.29 5.04 -5.44
N ASN A 83 -14.09 5.63 -5.57
CA ASN A 83 -13.61 6.21 -6.81
C ASN A 83 -13.42 5.17 -7.92
N VAL A 84 -13.26 3.89 -7.58
CA VAL A 84 -13.20 2.78 -8.56
C VAL A 84 -14.41 2.76 -9.49
N LEU A 85 -15.59 3.17 -9.00
CA LEU A 85 -16.82 3.19 -9.80
C LEU A 85 -16.71 4.06 -11.06
N LYS A 86 -15.80 5.04 -11.06
CA LYS A 86 -15.53 5.91 -12.21
C LYS A 86 -14.84 5.16 -13.36
N PHE A 87 -14.18 4.02 -13.09
CA PHE A 87 -13.60 3.16 -14.14
C PHE A 87 -14.62 2.27 -14.85
N ASN A 88 -15.75 1.94 -14.21
CA ASN A 88 -16.80 1.14 -14.85
C ASN A 88 -17.36 1.83 -16.10
N GLN A 89 -17.37 3.16 -16.09
CA GLN A 89 -17.88 3.98 -17.19
C GLN A 89 -16.91 4.05 -18.38
N SER A 90 -15.60 3.84 -18.16
CA SER A 90 -14.56 4.02 -19.17
C SER A 90 -13.98 2.71 -19.73
N ASN A 91 -13.93 1.63 -18.94
CA ASN A 91 -13.15 0.43 -19.28
C ASN A 91 -13.98 -0.85 -19.50
N ASN A 92 -15.33 -0.76 -19.51
CA ASN A 92 -16.24 -1.89 -19.74
C ASN A 92 -15.89 -3.13 -18.88
N ILE A 93 -15.59 -2.88 -17.60
CA ILE A 93 -15.13 -3.89 -16.64
C ILE A 93 -16.27 -4.89 -16.40
N ARG A 94 -16.08 -6.15 -16.79
CA ARG A 94 -17.06 -7.22 -16.58
C ARG A 94 -16.82 -7.91 -15.24
N PHE A 95 -17.66 -7.62 -14.27
CA PHE A 95 -17.70 -8.28 -12.98
C PHE A 95 -18.65 -9.50 -13.06
N ASP A 96 -18.12 -10.72 -13.02
CA ASP A 96 -18.91 -11.95 -13.05
C ASP A 96 -18.91 -12.67 -11.69
N PHE A 97 -19.81 -13.65 -11.50
CA PHE A 97 -19.96 -14.36 -10.23
C PHE A 97 -18.70 -15.14 -9.81
N ASN A 98 -17.82 -15.51 -10.74
CA ASN A 98 -16.55 -16.16 -10.39
C ASN A 98 -15.62 -15.17 -9.68
N ILE A 99 -15.57 -13.92 -10.16
CA ILE A 99 -14.79 -12.84 -9.53
C ILE A 99 -15.36 -12.53 -8.14
N VAL A 100 -16.68 -12.41 -8.01
CA VAL A 100 -17.35 -12.19 -6.71
C VAL A 100 -16.96 -13.27 -5.70
N ASN A 101 -17.06 -14.55 -6.12
CA ASN A 101 -16.74 -15.69 -5.27
C ASN A 101 -15.25 -15.73 -4.90
N ALA A 102 -14.35 -15.37 -5.82
CA ALA A 102 -12.91 -15.29 -5.53
C ALA A 102 -12.59 -14.22 -4.48
N ILE A 103 -13.27 -13.08 -4.53
CA ILE A 103 -13.13 -12.01 -3.55
C ILE A 103 -13.71 -12.42 -2.20
N GLN A 104 -14.91 -13.01 -2.18
CA GLN A 104 -15.53 -13.51 -0.94
C GLN A 104 -14.66 -14.55 -0.23
N LYS A 105 -14.00 -15.43 -1.00
CA LYS A 105 -13.04 -16.42 -0.49
C LYS A 105 -11.66 -15.85 -0.18
N LYS A 106 -11.46 -14.54 -0.31
CA LYS A 106 -10.18 -13.84 -0.10
C LYS A 106 -9.03 -14.40 -0.97
N LYS A 107 -9.35 -14.98 -2.13
CA LYS A 107 -8.34 -15.44 -3.10
C LYS A 107 -7.67 -14.27 -3.81
N ILE A 108 -8.45 -13.23 -4.09
CA ILE A 108 -8.00 -11.93 -4.61
C ILE A 108 -8.80 -10.83 -3.90
N SER A 109 -8.28 -9.60 -3.84
CA SER A 109 -9.00 -8.41 -3.37
C SER A 109 -9.66 -7.66 -4.54
N ILE A 110 -10.45 -6.64 -4.23
CA ILE A 110 -10.97 -5.70 -5.24
C ILE A 110 -9.80 -4.91 -5.85
N GLY A 111 -8.85 -4.47 -5.02
CA GLY A 111 -7.64 -3.80 -5.48
C GLY A 111 -6.83 -4.64 -6.47
N ASP A 112 -6.67 -5.94 -6.20
CA ASP A 112 -5.99 -6.86 -7.12
C ASP A 112 -6.67 -6.91 -8.49
N PHE A 113 -8.00 -7.05 -8.50
CA PHE A 113 -8.77 -7.18 -9.73
C PHE A 113 -8.70 -5.90 -10.56
N ILE A 114 -8.92 -4.75 -9.94
CA ILE A 114 -8.94 -3.47 -10.64
C ILE A 114 -7.54 -3.10 -11.13
N SER A 115 -6.51 -3.23 -10.28
CA SER A 115 -5.13 -2.93 -10.66
C SER A 115 -4.65 -3.77 -11.86
N HIS A 116 -5.11 -5.01 -11.99
CA HIS A 116 -4.78 -5.89 -13.11
C HIS A 116 -5.44 -5.51 -14.43
N ILE A 117 -6.59 -4.80 -14.38
CA ILE A 117 -7.34 -4.40 -15.57
C ILE A 117 -6.89 -3.03 -16.07
N LEU A 118 -6.49 -2.14 -15.16
CA LEU A 118 -6.03 -0.81 -15.53
C LEU A 118 -4.72 -0.88 -16.32
N SER A 119 -4.65 -0.08 -17.38
CA SER A 119 -3.45 0.02 -18.20
C SER A 119 -2.37 0.86 -17.51
N CYS A 120 -1.11 0.53 -17.77
CA CYS A 120 0.05 1.31 -17.34
C CYS A 120 1.12 1.24 -18.44
N ASN A 121 0.77 1.70 -19.65
CA ASN A 121 1.64 1.56 -20.82
C ASN A 121 2.47 2.82 -21.11
N ASN A 122 2.23 3.91 -20.38
CA ASN A 122 2.87 5.20 -20.56
C ASN A 122 2.54 6.09 -19.34
N ILE A 123 3.15 7.28 -19.26
CA ILE A 123 2.94 8.21 -18.14
C ILE A 123 1.51 8.76 -18.07
N LYS A 124 0.82 8.90 -19.20
CA LYS A 124 -0.56 9.40 -19.27
C LYS A 124 -1.53 8.39 -18.66
N ASP A 125 -1.38 7.10 -18.95
CA ASP A 125 -2.14 6.02 -18.31
C ASP A 125 -1.92 6.06 -16.79
N PHE A 126 -0.65 6.12 -16.36
CA PHE A 126 -0.27 6.20 -14.96
C PHE A 126 -0.93 7.38 -14.24
N ASN A 127 -0.82 8.60 -14.80
CA ASN A 127 -1.42 9.81 -14.24
C ASN A 127 -2.95 9.70 -14.19
N SER A 128 -3.58 9.33 -15.30
CA SER A 128 -5.04 9.28 -15.42
C SER A 128 -5.68 8.34 -14.40
N ASN A 129 -5.13 7.14 -14.24
CA ASN A 129 -5.63 6.15 -13.28
C ASN A 129 -5.47 6.62 -11.83
N LEU A 130 -4.30 7.15 -11.46
CA LEU A 130 -4.09 7.64 -10.10
C LEU A 130 -4.90 8.89 -9.82
N SER A 131 -5.05 9.80 -10.79
CA SER A 131 -5.94 10.97 -10.68
C SER A 131 -7.39 10.59 -10.41
N ILE A 132 -7.90 9.55 -11.08
CA ILE A 132 -9.25 9.06 -10.81
C ILE A 132 -9.35 8.50 -9.39
N LEU A 133 -8.38 7.70 -8.96
CA LEU A 133 -8.41 7.10 -7.62
C LEU A 133 -8.29 8.14 -6.50
N THR A 134 -7.39 9.11 -6.65
CA THR A 134 -7.10 10.12 -5.62
C THR A 134 -8.01 11.34 -5.68
N GLN A 135 -8.72 11.56 -6.79
CA GLN A 135 -9.47 12.80 -7.08
C GLN A 135 -8.60 14.05 -7.10
N LEU A 136 -7.35 13.89 -7.50
CA LEU A 136 -6.38 14.97 -7.66
C LEU A 136 -5.86 14.98 -9.11
N ASP A 137 -5.35 16.12 -9.57
CA ASP A 137 -4.42 16.08 -10.70
C ASP A 137 -3.09 15.51 -10.20
N PHE A 138 -2.88 14.20 -10.40
CA PHE A 138 -1.91 13.44 -9.63
C PHE A 138 -0.49 13.92 -9.91
N LEU A 139 -0.13 14.12 -11.18
CA LEU A 139 1.17 14.65 -11.55
C LEU A 139 1.36 16.11 -11.12
N GLU A 140 0.34 16.96 -11.19
CA GLU A 140 0.47 18.35 -10.73
C GLU A 140 0.66 18.44 -9.21
N GLU A 141 -0.03 17.60 -8.44
CA GLU A 141 0.17 17.53 -6.99
C GLU A 141 1.51 16.88 -6.63
N LEU A 142 1.94 15.85 -7.38
CA LEU A 142 3.26 15.23 -7.21
C LEU A 142 4.41 16.24 -7.43
N LYS A 143 4.27 17.18 -8.38
CA LYS A 143 5.26 18.25 -8.62
C LYS A 143 5.38 19.23 -7.45
N LYS A 144 4.30 19.45 -6.72
CA LYS A 144 4.24 20.37 -5.57
C LYS A 144 4.60 19.67 -4.26
N PHE A 145 4.52 18.34 -4.23
CA PHE A 145 4.73 17.55 -3.03
C PHE A 145 6.15 17.69 -2.49
N GLU A 146 6.25 18.04 -1.21
CA GLU A 146 7.49 18.04 -0.45
C GLU A 146 7.32 17.05 0.71
N PRO A 147 8.11 15.96 0.74
CA PRO A 147 7.96 14.92 1.75
C PRO A 147 8.34 15.44 3.13
N LYS A 148 7.47 15.25 4.11
CA LYS A 148 7.82 15.41 5.54
C LYS A 148 8.65 14.20 5.95
N SER A 149 9.97 14.28 5.79
CA SER A 149 10.87 13.17 6.09
C SER A 149 12.14 13.66 6.77
N ILE A 150 12.68 12.83 7.67
CA ILE A 150 14.02 13.01 8.25
C ILE A 150 15.10 12.30 7.40
N SER A 151 14.69 11.50 6.42
CA SER A 151 15.58 10.77 5.53
C SER A 151 16.14 11.71 4.46
N LYS A 152 17.44 11.97 4.53
CA LYS A 152 18.14 12.77 3.52
C LYS A 152 17.94 12.24 2.09
N PRO A 153 18.05 10.91 1.81
CA PRO A 153 17.75 10.37 0.48
C PRO A 153 16.36 10.71 -0.05
N THR A 154 15.33 10.70 0.80
CA THR A 154 13.96 11.08 0.42
C THR A 154 13.87 12.56 0.04
N ILE A 155 14.47 13.44 0.85
CA ILE A 155 14.50 14.89 0.59
C ILE A 155 15.26 15.19 -0.72
N ASP A 156 16.44 14.58 -0.89
CA ASP A 156 17.27 14.78 -2.08
C ASP A 156 16.56 14.27 -3.35
N THR A 157 15.83 13.15 -3.27
CA THR A 157 15.03 12.62 -4.38
C THR A 157 13.92 13.58 -4.79
N ALA A 158 13.16 14.11 -3.83
CA ALA A 158 12.10 15.08 -4.11
C ALA A 158 12.65 16.37 -4.74
N LYS A 159 13.80 16.85 -4.25
CA LYS A 159 14.49 18.00 -4.82
C LYS A 159 14.92 17.76 -6.27
N LEU A 160 15.57 16.62 -6.54
CA LEU A 160 15.99 16.24 -7.89
C LEU A 160 14.79 16.11 -8.84
N PHE A 161 13.69 15.53 -8.36
CA PHE A 161 12.45 15.43 -9.15
C PHE A 161 11.93 16.82 -9.54
N LYS A 162 11.84 17.75 -8.58
CA LYS A 162 11.37 19.12 -8.78
C LYS A 162 12.27 19.90 -9.76
N GLU A 163 13.60 19.77 -9.62
CA GLU A 163 14.57 20.44 -10.48
C GLU A 163 14.57 19.92 -11.92
N LYS A 164 14.26 18.62 -12.12
CA LYS A 164 14.38 17.95 -13.43
C LYS A 164 13.07 17.37 -13.95
N THR A 165 11.93 17.88 -13.50
CA THR A 165 10.61 17.28 -13.76
C THR A 165 10.38 16.97 -15.23
N SER A 166 10.57 17.94 -16.13
CA SER A 166 10.31 17.75 -17.57
C SER A 166 11.18 16.64 -18.17
N VAL A 167 12.48 16.66 -17.88
CA VAL A 167 13.44 15.67 -18.40
C VAL A 167 13.16 14.28 -17.84
N ILE A 168 12.71 14.19 -16.58
CA ILE A 168 12.29 12.93 -15.96
C ILE A 168 11.07 12.37 -16.67
N LEU A 169 10.03 13.18 -16.92
CA LEU A 169 8.82 12.72 -17.60
C LEU A 169 9.12 12.30 -19.05
N GLU A 170 9.95 13.06 -19.78
CA GLU A 170 10.42 12.67 -21.12
C GLU A 170 11.20 11.36 -21.10
N SER A 171 12.01 11.12 -20.06
CA SER A 171 12.75 9.86 -19.88
C SER A 171 11.81 8.67 -19.67
N ILE A 172 10.68 8.86 -18.97
CA ILE A 172 9.68 7.81 -18.77
C ILE A 172 9.01 7.47 -20.11
N ASP A 173 8.58 8.46 -20.88
CA ASP A 173 8.01 8.20 -22.21
C ASP A 173 9.01 7.48 -23.12
N TYR A 174 10.28 7.87 -23.03
CA TYR A 174 11.35 7.20 -23.76
C TYR A 174 11.53 5.74 -23.34
N ILE A 175 11.51 5.41 -22.04
CA ILE A 175 11.71 4.04 -21.57
C ILE A 175 10.55 3.11 -21.99
N PHE A 176 9.31 3.59 -21.95
CA PHE A 176 8.15 2.84 -22.43
C PHE A 176 8.23 2.58 -23.93
N ARG A 177 8.65 3.58 -24.72
CA ARG A 177 8.90 3.41 -26.16
C ARG A 177 9.99 2.37 -26.44
N LEU A 178 11.11 2.43 -25.72
CA LEU A 178 12.19 1.45 -25.88
C LEU A 178 11.73 0.03 -25.54
N ARG A 179 10.97 -0.16 -24.46
CA ARG A 179 10.39 -1.48 -24.13
C ARG A 179 9.47 -1.99 -25.23
N HIS A 180 8.63 -1.12 -25.80
CA HIS A 180 7.78 -1.53 -26.93
C HIS A 180 8.63 -2.06 -28.09
N ILE A 181 9.64 -1.29 -28.49
CA ILE A 181 10.54 -1.64 -29.58
C ILE A 181 11.30 -2.94 -29.27
N PHE A 182 11.96 -3.06 -28.12
CA PHE A 182 12.81 -4.22 -27.83
C PHE A 182 12.04 -5.51 -27.55
N CYS A 183 10.79 -5.44 -27.12
CA CYS A 183 9.98 -6.64 -26.92
C CYS A 183 9.26 -7.11 -28.18
N HIS A 184 8.92 -6.20 -29.10
CA HIS A 184 8.01 -6.50 -30.21
C HIS A 184 8.60 -6.25 -31.60
N GLU A 185 9.74 -5.57 -31.71
CA GLU A 185 10.42 -5.27 -32.96
C GLU A 185 11.86 -5.84 -32.94
N PHE A 186 12.35 -6.33 -34.09
CA PHE A 186 13.72 -6.86 -34.19
C PHE A 186 14.81 -5.77 -34.07
N ALA A 187 14.43 -4.49 -34.12
CA ALA A 187 15.22 -3.31 -33.72
C ALA A 187 16.73 -3.32 -34.07
N THR A 188 17.10 -3.80 -35.26
CA THR A 188 18.50 -4.08 -35.63
C THR A 188 19.35 -2.83 -35.86
N ASN A 189 18.71 -1.68 -36.12
CA ASN A 189 19.38 -0.42 -36.46
C ASN A 189 19.33 0.61 -35.31
N ILE A 190 18.94 0.21 -34.11
CA ILE A 190 18.92 1.13 -32.95
C ILE A 190 20.29 1.13 -32.30
N GLU A 191 20.94 2.29 -32.34
CA GLU A 191 22.16 2.51 -31.58
C GLU A 191 21.81 2.93 -30.15
N LEU A 192 22.27 2.12 -29.19
CA LEU A 192 22.11 2.42 -27.76
C LEU A 192 23.39 3.03 -27.21
N GLU A 193 23.24 4.22 -26.64
CA GLU A 193 24.28 4.85 -25.85
C GLU A 193 24.07 4.54 -24.37
N TYR A 194 25.11 3.96 -23.75
CA TYR A 194 25.08 3.57 -22.34
C TYR A 194 24.69 4.73 -21.41
N LEU A 195 25.30 5.90 -21.59
CA LEU A 195 25.04 7.07 -20.74
C LEU A 195 23.60 7.55 -20.84
N VAL A 196 22.99 7.45 -22.04
CA VAL A 196 21.58 7.78 -22.24
C VAL A 196 20.71 6.78 -21.48
N ILE A 197 20.90 5.47 -21.67
CA ILE A 197 20.10 4.44 -20.98
C ILE A 197 20.22 4.56 -19.46
N LYS A 198 21.45 4.74 -18.95
CA LYS A 198 21.70 4.93 -17.53
C LYS A 198 20.97 6.17 -17.00
N GLY A 199 21.10 7.31 -17.69
CA GLY A 199 20.43 8.56 -17.30
C GLY A 199 18.91 8.42 -17.28
N THR A 200 18.33 7.80 -18.31
CA THR A 200 16.89 7.53 -18.40
C THR A 200 16.42 6.63 -17.26
N TYR A 201 17.19 5.58 -16.94
CA TYR A 201 16.91 4.68 -15.83
C TYR A 201 16.95 5.40 -14.46
N GLU A 202 17.96 6.22 -14.20
CA GLU A 202 18.04 6.98 -12.94
C GLU A 202 16.88 7.97 -12.79
N HIS A 203 16.45 8.62 -13.87
CA HIS A 203 15.25 9.45 -13.87
C HIS A 203 13.99 8.66 -13.51
N CYS A 204 13.85 7.44 -14.04
CA CYS A 204 12.75 6.54 -13.71
C CYS A 204 12.73 6.15 -12.22
N LYS A 205 13.89 5.87 -11.62
CA LYS A 205 14.01 5.60 -10.18
C LYS A 205 13.56 6.77 -9.35
N ILE A 206 14.06 7.97 -9.66
CA ILE A 206 13.70 9.21 -8.96
C ILE A 206 12.18 9.39 -8.98
N PHE A 207 11.55 9.20 -10.15
CA PHE A 207 10.10 9.28 -10.27
C PHE A 207 9.38 8.26 -9.38
N LEU A 208 9.72 6.97 -9.48
CA LEU A 208 9.03 5.92 -8.72
C LEU A 208 9.21 6.06 -7.20
N PHE A 209 10.38 6.49 -6.73
CA PHE A 209 10.59 6.78 -5.31
C PHE A 209 9.81 8.02 -4.85
N HIS A 210 9.81 9.10 -5.62
CA HIS A 210 9.01 10.28 -5.28
C HIS A 210 7.52 9.99 -5.27
N VAL A 211 7.02 9.19 -6.22
CA VAL A 211 5.65 8.68 -6.19
C VAL A 211 5.41 7.82 -4.95
N ASN A 212 6.32 6.91 -4.61
CA ASN A 212 6.17 6.06 -3.45
C ASN A 212 6.00 6.86 -2.15
N ASP A 213 6.78 7.92 -1.99
CA ASP A 213 6.71 8.81 -0.84
C ASP A 213 5.40 9.61 -0.84
N PHE A 214 4.94 10.06 -2.01
CA PHE A 214 3.65 10.74 -2.14
C PHE A 214 2.47 9.82 -1.81
N ILE A 215 2.48 8.57 -2.29
CA ILE A 215 1.45 7.57 -1.96
C ILE A 215 1.46 7.27 -0.46
N TRP A 216 2.62 7.20 0.19
CA TRP A 216 2.70 7.07 1.64
C TRP A 216 2.03 8.24 2.35
N ASN A 217 2.30 9.47 1.91
CA ASN A 217 1.66 10.66 2.47
C ASN A 217 0.15 10.70 2.24
N LEU A 218 -0.35 10.16 1.12
CA LEU A 218 -1.80 10.06 0.87
C LEU A 218 -2.48 9.02 1.77
N LEU A 219 -1.80 7.90 2.05
CA LEU A 219 -2.33 6.83 2.89
C LEU A 219 -2.24 7.16 4.38
N GLU A 220 -1.19 7.87 4.78
CA GLU A 220 -0.85 8.18 6.18
C GLU A 220 -0.23 9.60 6.28
N PRO A 221 -1.01 10.68 6.10
CA PRO A 221 -0.49 12.06 6.01
C PRO A 221 0.22 12.56 7.28
N ASP A 222 -0.14 11.99 8.43
CA ASP A 222 0.42 12.32 9.73
C ASP A 222 1.20 11.13 10.33
N ALA A 223 1.81 10.32 9.47
CA ALA A 223 2.64 9.20 9.92
C ALA A 223 3.75 9.71 10.87
N PRO A 224 3.93 9.08 12.05
CA PRO A 224 5.01 9.45 12.95
C PRO A 224 6.37 9.15 12.31
N LEU A 225 7.31 10.10 12.40
CA LEU A 225 8.64 10.01 11.81
C LEU A 225 9.68 9.50 12.81
N THR A 226 9.42 9.65 14.11
CA THR A 226 10.32 9.23 15.18
C THR A 226 9.71 8.14 16.05
N GLN A 227 10.55 7.33 16.69
CA GLN A 227 10.09 6.32 17.66
C GLN A 227 9.31 6.96 18.82
N THR A 228 9.67 8.18 19.22
CA THR A 228 8.95 8.94 20.25
C THR A 228 7.54 9.28 19.79
N GLU A 229 7.38 9.82 18.58
CA GLU A 229 6.06 10.11 18.00
C GLU A 229 5.23 8.83 17.82
N MET A 230 5.86 7.72 17.39
CA MET A 230 5.21 6.42 17.31
C MET A 230 4.65 5.97 18.66
N ASN A 231 5.45 6.11 19.73
CA ASN A 231 5.04 5.76 21.09
C ASN A 231 3.89 6.65 21.57
N ILE A 232 3.95 7.96 21.33
CA ILE A 232 2.89 8.92 21.67
C ILE A 232 1.59 8.54 20.96
N ARG A 233 1.63 8.36 19.64
CA ARG A 233 0.48 8.01 18.82
C ARG A 233 -0.15 6.67 19.23
N ALA A 234 0.67 5.67 19.55
CA ALA A 234 0.19 4.38 20.07
C ALA A 234 -0.55 4.55 21.41
N GLY A 235 -0.06 5.44 22.28
CA GLY A 235 -0.71 5.80 23.54
C GLY A 235 -2.07 6.46 23.31
N GLU A 236 -2.12 7.47 22.46
CA GLU A 236 -3.37 8.16 22.10
C GLU A 236 -4.41 7.21 21.50
N ASN A 237 -3.98 6.32 20.61
CA ASN A 237 -4.87 5.33 19.99
C ASN A 237 -5.41 4.32 21.01
N TYR A 238 -4.58 3.88 21.96
CA TYR A 238 -5.05 3.02 23.05
C TYR A 238 -6.05 3.74 23.96
N ILE A 239 -5.80 5.00 24.31
CA ILE A 239 -6.73 5.81 25.11
C ILE A 239 -8.08 5.95 24.41
N LYS A 240 -8.09 6.19 23.09
CA LYS A 240 -9.33 6.23 22.29
C LYS A 240 -10.10 4.91 22.35
N ALA A 241 -9.41 3.79 22.13
CA ALA A 241 -10.03 2.46 22.20
C ALA A 241 -10.57 2.14 23.60
N GLU A 242 -9.85 2.50 24.67
CA GLU A 242 -10.32 2.31 26.05
C GLU A 242 -11.53 3.19 26.37
N SER A 243 -11.57 4.42 25.86
CA SER A 243 -12.74 5.29 26.00
C SER A 243 -13.97 4.70 25.33
N GLU A 244 -13.82 4.13 24.13
CA GLU A 244 -14.91 3.45 23.43
C GLU A 244 -15.40 2.20 24.18
N LEU A 245 -14.49 1.34 24.63
CA LEU A 245 -14.84 0.19 25.47
C LEU A 245 -15.60 0.62 26.73
N THR A 246 -15.14 1.70 27.38
CA THR A 246 -15.80 2.22 28.59
C THR A 246 -17.22 2.68 28.29
N LYS A 247 -17.46 3.35 27.16
CA LYS A 247 -18.82 3.74 26.75
C LYS A 247 -19.72 2.53 26.55
N VAL A 248 -19.24 1.50 25.85
CA VAL A 248 -19.98 0.25 25.62
C VAL A 248 -20.30 -0.46 26.94
N ILE A 249 -19.35 -0.55 27.86
CA ILE A 249 -19.57 -1.15 29.19
C ILE A 249 -20.66 -0.39 29.95
N GLU A 250 -20.62 0.95 29.95
CA GLU A 250 -21.62 1.77 30.62
C GLU A 250 -23.00 1.67 29.96
N GLU A 251 -23.07 1.57 28.63
CA GLU A 251 -24.31 1.32 27.91
C GLU A 251 -24.93 -0.02 28.30
N ILE A 252 -24.14 -1.11 28.32
CA ILE A 252 -24.58 -2.45 28.73
C ILE A 252 -25.09 -2.45 30.17
N LYS A 253 -24.37 -1.79 31.07
CA LYS A 253 -24.80 -1.65 32.47
C LYS A 253 -26.13 -0.93 32.60
N ASN A 254 -26.47 -0.05 31.67
CA ASN A 254 -27.70 0.74 31.72
C ASN A 254 -28.84 0.14 30.90
N LEU A 255 -28.66 -1.01 30.24
CA LEU A 255 -29.74 -1.70 29.54
C LEU A 255 -30.90 -2.00 30.50
N ASP A 256 -32.09 -1.54 30.10
CA ASP A 256 -33.35 -1.89 30.74
C ASP A 256 -33.87 -3.17 30.13
N LEU A 257 -33.59 -4.30 30.80
CA LEU A 257 -33.95 -5.64 30.35
C LEU A 257 -35.28 -6.10 30.96
N SER A 258 -36.17 -5.16 31.31
CA SER A 258 -37.43 -5.47 31.99
C SER A 258 -38.48 -6.18 31.12
N ASP A 259 -38.39 -6.08 29.79
CA ASP A 259 -39.35 -6.67 28.83
C ASP A 259 -38.88 -8.00 28.19
N GLU A 260 -37.59 -8.34 28.27
CA GLU A 260 -37.07 -9.61 27.77
C GLU A 260 -36.68 -10.47 28.98
N ASN A 261 -36.94 -11.79 28.98
CA ASN A 261 -36.56 -12.73 30.06
C ASN A 261 -35.02 -12.88 30.26
N ILE A 262 -34.24 -11.83 30.03
CA ILE A 262 -32.80 -11.75 30.04
C ILE A 262 -32.40 -10.93 31.28
N TYR A 263 -31.93 -11.63 32.31
CA TYR A 263 -31.38 -10.97 33.50
C TYR A 263 -29.87 -10.74 33.32
N LEU A 264 -29.43 -9.49 33.28
CA LEU A 264 -28.00 -9.15 33.38
C LEU A 264 -27.58 -9.12 34.85
N ASP A 265 -26.78 -10.10 35.28
CA ASP A 265 -26.04 -10.02 36.54
C ASP A 265 -24.94 -8.96 36.42
N ARG A 266 -25.26 -7.73 36.84
CA ARG A 266 -24.33 -6.58 36.77
C ARG A 266 -23.04 -6.82 37.54
N LYS A 267 -23.10 -7.52 38.69
CA LYS A 267 -21.91 -7.82 39.49
C LYS A 267 -21.03 -8.86 38.80
N GLY A 268 -21.66 -9.90 38.24
CA GLY A 268 -20.97 -10.89 37.41
C GLY A 268 -20.30 -10.25 36.20
N PHE A 269 -21.01 -9.36 35.50
CA PHE A 269 -20.47 -8.62 34.36
C PHE A 269 -19.27 -7.75 34.73
N GLU A 270 -19.35 -6.98 35.81
CA GLU A 270 -18.22 -6.17 36.29
C GLU A 270 -16.99 -7.02 36.61
N LEU A 271 -17.19 -8.18 37.24
CA LEU A 271 -16.11 -9.11 37.55
C LEU A 271 -15.47 -9.69 36.28
N VAL A 272 -16.26 -10.02 35.26
CA VAL A 272 -15.76 -10.48 33.95
C VAL A 272 -14.89 -9.41 33.31
N ILE A 273 -15.38 -8.17 33.24
CA ILE A 273 -14.64 -7.05 32.67
C ILE A 273 -13.34 -6.80 33.43
N GLN A 274 -13.36 -6.87 34.76
CA GLN A 274 -12.16 -6.73 35.59
C GLN A 274 -11.12 -7.81 35.26
N LYS A 275 -11.53 -9.08 35.23
CA LYS A 275 -10.63 -10.21 34.93
C LYS A 275 -10.08 -10.15 33.51
N TRP A 276 -10.89 -9.70 32.57
CA TRP A 276 -10.44 -9.48 31.21
C TRP A 276 -9.41 -8.34 31.10
N LYS A 277 -9.56 -7.25 31.86
CA LYS A 277 -8.54 -6.18 31.90
C LYS A 277 -7.21 -6.68 32.44
N GLU A 278 -7.22 -7.54 33.46
CA GLU A 278 -6.01 -8.22 33.95
C GLU A 278 -5.36 -9.08 32.85
N TYR A 279 -6.16 -9.90 32.15
CA TYR A 279 -5.69 -10.70 31.01
C TYR A 279 -5.04 -9.83 29.92
N ARG A 280 -5.67 -8.70 29.57
CA ARG A 280 -5.17 -7.77 28.55
C ARG A 280 -3.78 -7.24 28.89
N GLU A 281 -3.55 -6.81 30.13
CA GLU A 281 -2.25 -6.30 30.57
C GLU A 281 -1.17 -7.38 30.47
N VAL A 282 -1.44 -8.58 30.99
CA VAL A 282 -0.50 -9.70 30.97
C VAL A 282 -0.16 -10.12 29.53
N LYS A 283 -1.17 -10.17 28.65
CA LYS A 283 -0.97 -10.47 27.23
C LYS A 283 -0.09 -9.42 26.54
N ALA A 284 -0.32 -8.13 26.81
CA ALA A 284 0.47 -7.06 26.21
C ALA A 284 1.94 -7.09 26.68
N ASP A 285 2.16 -7.37 27.96
CA ASP A 285 3.51 -7.56 28.50
C ASP A 285 4.21 -8.78 27.90
N ALA A 286 3.48 -9.89 27.74
CA ALA A 286 4.01 -11.10 27.11
C ALA A 286 4.39 -10.86 25.64
N PHE A 287 3.54 -10.14 24.89
CA PHE A 287 3.79 -9.78 23.49
C PHE A 287 5.02 -8.89 23.34
N ALA A 288 5.16 -7.86 24.17
CA ALA A 288 6.25 -6.89 24.07
C ALA A 288 7.55 -7.33 24.76
N LYS A 289 7.57 -8.51 25.41
CA LYS A 289 8.67 -8.97 26.28
C LYS A 289 10.04 -8.91 25.62
N HIS A 290 10.15 -9.31 24.35
CA HIS A 290 11.42 -9.36 23.61
C HIS A 290 12.07 -7.98 23.41
N SER A 291 11.29 -6.90 23.54
CA SER A 291 11.77 -5.53 23.37
C SER A 291 11.90 -4.77 24.69
N LYS A 292 11.64 -5.43 25.84
CA LYS A 292 11.58 -4.78 27.16
C LYS A 292 12.86 -3.99 27.47
N GLY A 293 12.68 -2.72 27.84
CA GLY A 293 13.78 -1.77 28.08
C GLY A 293 14.24 -0.99 26.84
N GLY A 294 13.84 -1.41 25.64
CA GLY A 294 14.11 -0.68 24.40
C GLY A 294 13.08 0.39 24.08
N THR A 295 13.43 1.31 23.17
CA THR A 295 12.58 2.44 22.77
C THR A 295 11.31 2.01 22.01
N ILE A 296 11.30 0.82 21.41
CA ILE A 296 10.14 0.23 20.72
C ILE A 296 9.17 -0.51 21.65
N TYR A 297 9.58 -0.81 22.89
CA TYR A 297 8.74 -1.52 23.86
C TYR A 297 7.37 -0.86 24.09
N PRO A 298 7.27 0.46 24.33
CA PRO A 298 5.98 1.09 24.58
C PRO A 298 5.04 0.95 23.39
N LEU A 299 5.53 1.15 22.16
CA LEU A 299 4.76 0.97 20.93
C LEU A 299 4.15 -0.44 20.84
N LEU A 300 4.97 -1.49 20.98
CA LEU A 300 4.49 -2.88 20.85
C LEU A 300 3.47 -3.22 21.93
N ARG A 301 3.72 -2.80 23.17
CA ARG A 301 2.82 -3.02 24.30
C ARG A 301 1.48 -2.31 24.09
N LEU A 302 1.51 -1.02 23.76
CA LEU A 302 0.32 -0.19 23.57
C LEU A 302 -0.53 -0.67 22.38
N ASN A 303 0.11 -1.11 21.30
CA ASN A 303 -0.61 -1.71 20.18
C ASN A 303 -1.29 -3.03 20.57
N SER A 304 -0.66 -3.87 21.40
CA SER A 304 -1.28 -5.10 21.91
C SER A 304 -2.45 -4.82 22.85
N LEU A 305 -2.33 -3.80 23.70
CA LEU A 305 -3.42 -3.33 24.56
C LEU A 305 -4.61 -2.88 23.70
N LYS A 306 -4.36 -1.95 22.76
CA LYS A 306 -5.36 -1.42 21.82
C LYS A 306 -6.08 -2.55 21.08
N ALA A 307 -5.35 -3.43 20.40
CA ALA A 307 -5.94 -4.49 19.58
C ALA A 307 -6.76 -5.49 20.41
N THR A 308 -6.39 -5.71 21.67
CA THR A 308 -7.16 -6.57 22.57
C THR A 308 -8.42 -5.85 23.05
N THR A 309 -8.33 -4.54 23.37
CA THR A 309 -9.48 -3.69 23.69
C THR A 309 -10.50 -3.62 22.56
N GLU A 310 -10.08 -3.34 21.32
CA GLU A 310 -11.00 -3.29 20.17
C GLU A 310 -11.75 -4.60 19.94
N LYS A 311 -11.10 -5.75 20.18
CA LYS A 311 -11.75 -7.06 20.08
C LYS A 311 -12.85 -7.25 21.11
N MET A 312 -12.59 -6.89 22.37
CA MET A 312 -13.60 -6.97 23.43
C MET A 312 -14.73 -5.98 23.19
N THR A 313 -14.44 -4.76 22.73
CA THR A 313 -15.47 -3.80 22.36
C THR A 313 -16.41 -4.39 21.29
N ALA A 314 -15.86 -4.99 20.23
CA ALA A 314 -16.64 -5.62 19.18
C ALA A 314 -17.46 -6.82 19.68
N GLU A 315 -16.86 -7.67 20.52
CA GLU A 315 -17.51 -8.83 21.15
C GLU A 315 -18.71 -8.40 22.00
N LEU A 316 -18.55 -7.39 22.86
CA LEU A 316 -19.63 -6.85 23.69
C LEU A 316 -20.75 -6.21 22.86
N ILE A 317 -20.40 -5.45 21.81
CA ILE A 317 -21.39 -4.86 20.91
C ILE A 317 -22.23 -5.94 20.22
N GLU A 318 -21.59 -7.04 19.79
CA GLU A 318 -22.26 -8.17 19.15
C GLU A 318 -23.15 -8.94 20.14
N GLU A 319 -22.59 -9.31 21.30
CA GLU A 319 -23.27 -10.11 22.33
C GLU A 319 -24.53 -9.41 22.87
N TYR A 320 -24.44 -8.10 23.11
CA TYR A 320 -25.54 -7.29 23.66
C TYR A 320 -26.36 -6.57 22.59
N GLY A 321 -26.07 -6.80 21.31
CA GLY A 321 -26.88 -6.30 20.19
C GLY A 321 -26.96 -4.77 20.09
N LEU A 322 -25.95 -4.04 20.60
CA LEU A 322 -25.94 -2.57 20.63
C LEU A 322 -25.94 -1.92 19.23
N ASN A 323 -25.61 -2.69 18.19
CA ASN A 323 -25.73 -2.26 16.79
C ASN A 323 -27.18 -2.23 16.26
N LYS A 324 -28.19 -2.64 17.04
CA LYS A 324 -29.61 -2.61 16.63
C LYS A 324 -30.30 -1.29 16.99
N ALA A 325 -29.77 -0.18 16.50
CA ALA A 325 -30.59 1.00 16.24
C ALA A 325 -31.08 0.91 14.78
N SER A 326 -32.38 0.67 14.59
CA SER A 326 -33.11 0.46 13.31
C SER A 326 -33.31 -1.00 12.89
N ARG A 327 -34.29 -1.68 13.51
CA ARG A 327 -35.10 -2.69 12.83
C ARG A 327 -36.57 -2.35 12.99
#